data_AF-A0AAD6K716-F1
#
_entry.id   AF-A0AAD6K716-F1
#
_cell.length_a   1.000
_cell.length_b   1.000
_cell.length_c   1.000
_cell.angle_alpha   90.00
_cell.angle_beta   90.00
_cell.angle_gamma   90.00
#
_symmetry.space_group_name_H-M   'P 1'
#
loop_
_entity.id
_entity.type
_entity.pdbx_description
1 polymer ?
#
loop_
_entity_poly.entity_id
_entity_poly.type
_entity_poly.pdbx_seq_one_letter_code
_entity_poly.pdbx_strand_id
1 'polypeptide(L)'
;MVNEMVAKLTSACWDKCITSAPGSKLSSSESSCLSNCAHRYMDMSLIIMKRFPVHELTSWRIGLLYWFARCMQLCFSFCHWLITLAENAMRIRN
;
A
#
# COMPACT_ATOMS: atom_id res chain seq x y z
N MET A 1 -2.53 11.73 -10.23
CA MET A 1 -3.40 11.26 -9.11
C MET A 1 -4.87 11.12 -9.49
N VAL A 2 -5.52 12.11 -10.14
CA VAL A 2 -6.96 12.01 -10.47
C VAL A 2 -7.26 10.90 -11.50
N ASN A 3 -6.38 10.70 -12.49
CA ASN A 3 -6.58 9.72 -13.56
C ASN A 3 -6.79 8.28 -13.06
N GLU A 4 -6.05 7.86 -12.03
CA GLU A 4 -6.19 6.51 -11.45
C GLU A 4 -7.52 6.34 -10.71
N MET A 5 -7.99 7.38 -10.01
CA MET A 5 -9.30 7.34 -9.36
C MET A 5 -10.42 7.28 -10.40
N VAL A 6 -10.31 8.05 -11.48
CA VAL A 6 -11.28 8.02 -12.59
C VAL A 6 -11.30 6.65 -13.25
N ALA A 7 -10.14 6.02 -13.46
CA ALA A 7 -10.08 4.66 -14.02
C ALA A 7 -10.79 3.63 -13.12
N LYS A 8 -10.58 3.69 -11.81
CA LYS A 8 -11.23 2.78 -10.84
C LYS A 8 -12.74 3.04 -10.68
N LEU A 9 -13.14 4.31 -10.67
CA LEU A 9 -14.54 4.71 -10.71
C LEU A 9 -15.22 4.17 -11.97
N THR A 10 -14.56 4.35 -13.12
CA THR A 10 -15.07 3.91 -14.41
C THR A 10 -15.23 2.41 -14.41
N SER A 11 -14.22 1.61 -14.07
CA SER A 11 -14.37 0.14 -14.06
C SER A 11 -15.45 -0.33 -13.10
N ALA A 12 -15.46 0.19 -11.86
CA ALA A 12 -16.42 -0.24 -10.84
C ALA A 12 -17.87 0.11 -11.18
N CYS A 13 -18.10 1.26 -11.82
CA CYS A 13 -19.44 1.71 -12.20
C CYS A 13 -19.88 1.20 -13.57
N TRP A 14 -18.94 0.97 -14.49
CA TRP A 14 -19.23 0.44 -15.82
C TRP A 14 -19.86 -0.95 -15.72
N ASP A 15 -19.25 -1.86 -14.96
CA ASP A 15 -19.77 -3.24 -14.77
C ASP A 15 -21.15 -3.27 -14.09
N LYS A 16 -21.52 -2.21 -13.37
CA LYS A 16 -22.80 -2.12 -12.64
C LYS A 16 -23.90 -1.49 -13.48
N CYS A 17 -23.57 -0.49 -14.27
CA CYS A 17 -24.54 0.34 -14.98
C CYS A 17 -24.70 -0.06 -16.44
N ILE A 18 -23.68 -0.64 -17.07
CA ILE A 18 -23.67 -1.00 -18.49
C ILE A 18 -23.75 -2.52 -18.61
N THR A 19 -24.98 -3.03 -18.63
CA THR A 19 -25.28 -4.48 -18.68
C THR A 19 -25.40 -5.02 -20.11
N SER A 20 -25.53 -4.13 -21.09
CA SER A 20 -25.59 -4.44 -22.51
C SER A 20 -24.75 -3.42 -23.27
N ALA A 21 -24.35 -3.75 -24.50
CA ALA A 21 -23.57 -2.82 -25.31
C ALA A 21 -24.37 -1.52 -25.49
N PRO A 22 -23.87 -0.37 -24.98
CA PRO A 22 -24.58 0.89 -25.11
C PRO A 22 -24.70 1.24 -26.59
N GLY A 23 -25.80 1.87 -26.98
CA GLY A 23 -25.98 2.37 -28.34
C GLY A 23 -25.03 3.54 -28.64
N SER A 24 -25.36 4.38 -29.63
CA SER A 24 -24.56 5.57 -29.97
C SER A 24 -24.47 6.61 -28.82
N LYS A 25 -25.24 6.43 -27.75
CA LYS A 25 -25.25 7.25 -26.54
C LYS A 25 -25.75 6.43 -25.36
N LEU A 26 -25.37 6.85 -24.16
CA LEU A 26 -25.96 6.34 -22.92
C LEU A 26 -27.44 6.71 -22.86
N SER A 27 -28.26 5.76 -22.46
CA SER A 27 -29.65 5.99 -22.07
C SER A 27 -29.72 6.90 -20.84
N SER A 28 -30.90 7.48 -20.60
CA SER A 28 -31.15 8.28 -19.39
C SER A 28 -30.94 7.45 -18.12
N SER A 29 -31.35 6.17 -18.12
CA SER A 29 -31.14 5.25 -17.00
C SER A 29 -29.67 4.94 -16.73
N GLU A 30 -28.87 4.71 -17.78
CA GLU A 30 -27.42 4.46 -17.62
C GLU A 30 -26.70 5.71 -17.12
N SER A 31 -27.06 6.89 -17.63
CA SER A 31 -26.50 8.17 -17.20
C SER A 31 -26.81 8.46 -15.72
N SER A 32 -28.06 8.25 -15.31
CA SER A 32 -28.46 8.38 -13.90
C SER A 32 -27.79 7.32 -13.01
N CYS A 33 -27.65 6.08 -13.49
CA CYS A 33 -26.94 5.02 -12.77
C CYS A 33 -25.48 5.40 -12.52
N LEU A 34 -24.76 5.85 -13.56
CA LEU A 34 -23.36 6.25 -13.48
C LEU A 34 -23.16 7.40 -12.48
N SER A 35 -24.03 8.43 -12.52
CA SER A 35 -23.98 9.55 -11.57
C SER A 35 -24.17 9.08 -10.12
N ASN A 36 -25.14 8.19 -9.88
CA ASN A 36 -25.40 7.64 -8.55
C ASN A 36 -24.27 6.73 -8.08
N CYS A 37 -23.74 5.88 -8.95
CA CYS A 37 -22.64 4.98 -8.65
C CYS A 37 -21.37 5.75 -8.28
N ALA A 38 -21.01 6.77 -9.07
CA ALA A 38 -19.81 7.57 -8.80
C ALA A 38 -19.90 8.29 -7.45
N HIS A 39 -21.05 8.88 -7.12
CA HIS A 39 -21.26 9.53 -5.82
C HIS A 39 -21.09 8.54 -4.66
N ARG A 40 -21.70 7.35 -4.76
CA ARG A 40 -21.58 6.30 -3.73
C ARG A 40 -20.17 5.73 -3.61
N TYR A 41 -19.47 5.56 -4.73
CA TYR A 41 -18.10 5.07 -4.74
C TYR A 41 -17.16 6.05 -4.01
N MET A 42 -17.32 7.35 -4.26
CA MET A 42 -16.53 8.38 -3.58
C MET A 42 -16.82 8.41 -2.08
N ASP A 43 -18.09 8.40 -1.67
CA ASP A 43 -18.48 8.36 -0.26
C ASP A 43 -17.87 7.16 0.48
N MET A 44 -17.96 5.97 -0.12
CA MET A 44 -17.41 4.74 0.45
C MET A 44 -15.88 4.79 0.52
N SER A 45 -15.23 5.28 -0.53
CA SER A 45 -13.78 5.44 -0.55
C SER A 45 -13.30 6.37 0.58
N LEU A 46 -14.02 7.48 0.82
CA LEU A 46 -13.72 8.41 1.91
C LEU A 46 -13.92 7.78 3.29
N ILE A 47 -15.00 7.00 3.47
CA ILE A 47 -15.25 6.29 4.74
C ILE A 47 -14.17 5.24 5.01
N ILE A 48 -13.75 4.49 4.00
CA ILE A 48 -12.67 3.51 4.12
C ILE A 48 -11.37 4.21 4.50
N MET A 49 -11.00 5.30 3.83
CA MET A 49 -9.78 6.05 4.14
C MET A 49 -9.81 6.68 5.54
N LYS A 50 -10.99 7.08 6.03
CA LYS A 50 -11.16 7.61 7.39
C LYS A 50 -11.05 6.54 8.47
N ARG A 51 -11.53 5.32 8.20
CA ARG A 51 -11.46 4.19 9.16
C ARG A 51 -10.11 3.47 9.14
N PHE A 52 -9.46 3.43 7.99
CA PHE A 52 -8.16 2.81 7.79
C PHE A 52 -7.26 3.81 7.07
N PRO A 53 -6.62 4.73 7.81
CA PRO A 53 -5.72 5.68 7.19
C PRO A 53 -4.56 4.90 6.55
N VAL A 54 -4.34 5.12 5.25
CA VAL A 54 -3.28 4.45 4.47
C VAL A 54 -1.90 4.61 5.12
N HIS A 55 -1.71 5.68 5.90
CA HIS A 55 -0.49 5.93 6.68
C HIS A 55 -0.21 4.84 7.73
N GLU A 56 -1.23 4.22 8.32
CA GLU A 56 -1.06 3.16 9.32
C GLU A 56 -0.45 1.90 8.69
N LEU A 57 -0.82 1.57 7.45
CA LEU A 57 -0.28 0.43 6.71
C LEU A 57 1.18 0.64 6.28
N THR A 58 1.58 1.87 5.96
CA THR A 58 2.99 2.19 5.67
C THR A 58 3.86 2.15 6.93
N SER A 59 3.30 2.46 8.10
CA SER A 59 4.02 2.41 9.37
C SER A 59 4.52 1.00 9.71
N TRP A 60 3.70 -0.03 9.50
CA TRP A 60 4.13 -1.43 9.70
C TRP A 60 5.28 -1.85 8.79
N ARG A 61 5.25 -1.43 7.52
CA ARG A 61 6.33 -1.71 6.55
C ARG A 61 7.63 -1.03 6.95
N ILE A 62 7.57 0.23 7.40
CA ILE A 62 8.74 0.97 7.89
C ILE A 62 9.25 0.37 9.21
N GLY A 63 8.35 0.00 10.13
CA GLY A 63 8.69 -0.67 11.38
C GLY A 63 9.39 -2.02 11.18
N LEU A 64 8.92 -2.81 10.21
CA LEU A 64 9.54 -4.09 9.84
C LEU A 64 10.94 -3.88 9.25
N LEU A 65 11.10 -2.93 8.31
CA LEU A 65 12.42 -2.60 7.75
C LEU A 65 13.39 -2.08 8.81
N TYR A 66 12.93 -1.23 9.73
CA TYR A 66 13.72 -0.73 10.85
C TYR A 66 14.14 -1.85 11.81
N TRP A 67 13.23 -2.78 12.11
CA TRP A 67 13.53 -3.95 12.93
C TRP A 67 14.56 -4.88 12.26
N PHE A 68 14.39 -5.18 10.97
CA PHE A 68 15.36 -5.96 10.20
C PHE A 68 16.74 -5.29 10.17
N ALA A 69 16.80 -3.98 9.88
CA ALA A 69 18.06 -3.23 9.83
C ALA A 69 18.77 -3.24 11.20
N ARG A 70 18.02 -3.08 12.29
CA ARG A 70 18.58 -3.08 13.65
C ARG A 70 19.04 -4.48 14.09
N CYS A 71 18.34 -5.53 13.69
CA CYS A 71 18.75 -6.91 13.93
C CYS A 71 20.04 -7.26 13.16
N MET A 72 20.16 -6.83 11.91
CA MET A 72 21.35 -7.05 11.08
C MET A 72 22.56 -6.29 11.62
N GLN A 73 22.38 -5.06 12.11
CA GLN A 73 23.43 -4.28 12.76
C GLN A 73 23.96 -4.95 14.04
N LEU A 74 23.06 -5.50 14.86
CA LEU A 74 23.46 -6.21 16.09
C LEU A 74 24.27 -7.48 15.78
N CYS A 75 23.88 -8.24 14.75
CA CYS A 75 24.66 -9.38 14.27
C CYS A 75 26.05 -8.95 13.77
N PHE A 76 26.14 -7.84 13.03
CA PHE A 76 27.42 -7.32 12.54
C PHE A 76 28.32 -6.87 13.69
N SER A 77 27.79 -6.14 14.66
CA SER A 77 28.54 -5.72 15.86
C SER A 77 29.01 -6.91 16.69
N PHE A 78 28.21 -7.96 16.85
CA PHE A 78 28.61 -9.16 17.57
C PHE A 78 29.70 -9.95 16.83
N CYS A 79 29.58 -10.08 15.51
CA CYS A 79 30.56 -10.76 14.68
C CYS A 79 31.91 -10.01 14.68
N HIS A 80 31.87 -8.68 14.54
CA HIS A 80 33.05 -7.83 14.62
C HIS A 80 33.72 -7.92 15.99
N TRP A 81 32.94 -7.93 17.08
CA TRP A 81 33.46 -8.11 18.43
C TRP A 81 34.15 -9.47 18.63
N LEU A 82 33.58 -10.55 18.09
CA LEU A 82 34.20 -11.89 18.12
C LEU A 82 35.51 -11.95 17.33
N ILE A 83 35.56 -11.30 16.17
CA ILE A 83 36.79 -11.22 15.36
C ILE A 83 37.87 -10.47 16.13
N THR A 84 37.55 -9.29 16.67
CA THR A 84 38.49 -8.51 17.49
C THR A 84 38.93 -9.27 18.75
N LEU A 85 38.03 -10.03 19.38
CA LEU A 85 38.37 -10.88 20.53
C LEU A 85 39.33 -12.00 20.13
N ALA A 86 39.12 -12.65 18.98
CA ALA A 86 39.99 -13.70 18.47
C ALA A 86 41.39 -13.15 18.11
N GLU A 87 41.45 -11.99 17.46
CA GLU A 87 42.72 -11.31 17.13
C GLU A 87 43.50 -10.91 18.40
N ASN A 88 42.80 -10.36 19.40
CA ASN A 88 43.42 -9.99 20.67
C ASN A 88 43.87 -11.22 21.48
N ALA A 89 43.09 -12.31 21.46
CA ALA A 89 43.46 -13.56 22.13
C ALA A 89 44.69 -14.22 21.49
N MET A 90 44.82 -14.15 20.16
CA MET A 90 46.00 -14.64 19.43
C MET A 90 47.25 -13.81 19.77
N ARG A 91 47.12 -12.48 19.92
CA ARG A 91 48.23 -11.59 20.30
C ARG A 91 48.79 -11.89 21.70
N ILE A 92 47.96 -12.34 22.65
CA ILE A 92 48.40 -12.64 24.02
C ILE A 92 49.21 -13.96 24.08
N ARG A 93 49.12 -14.82 23.06
CA ARG A 93 49.80 -16.14 23.01
C ARG A 93 51.18 -16.14 22.33
N ASN A 94 51.67 -15.01 21.84
CA ASN A 94 52.99 -14.84 21.21
C ASN A 94 53.78 -13.74 21.92
#